data_AF-A0A662U967-F1
#
_entry.id   AF-A0A662U967-F1
#
_cell.length_a   1.000
_cell.length_b   1.000
_cell.length_c   1.000
_cell.angle_alpha   90.00
_cell.angle_beta   90.00
_cell.angle_gamma   90.00
#
_symmetry.space_group_name_H-M   'P 1'
#
loop_
_entity.id
_entity.type
_entity.pdbx_description
1 polymer ?
#
loop_
_entity_poly.entity_id
_entity_poly.type
_entity_poly.pdbx_seq_one_letter_code
_entity_poly.pdbx_strand_id
1 'polypeptide(L)'
;MKHMLKIFIPSLLLVLAIVLPFLIDYETEKPPLPFMRLVYSDNNTELVFTMKGAISVNGSKYVIVEKEFDRRSIRYFVEQGTRKIYYLIMDNNEQYLGFSGIYTILWFTEPPKINDTVPLLDHYGMVIKVTESSFKIRDYYGIELSYKKVGNVYVLSQYGELKLKSIVLQKKDLFQNKRLENLFFILPLSILITITSAILLLRVLHLRT
;
A
#
# COMPACT_ATOMS: atom_id res chain seq x y z
N MET A 1 16.74 -42.83 -20.38
CA MET A 1 16.06 -42.33 -19.16
C MET A 1 16.97 -41.52 -18.23
N LYS A 2 18.14 -42.02 -17.80
CA LYS A 2 19.06 -41.28 -16.88
C LYS A 2 19.48 -39.89 -17.37
N HIS A 3 19.75 -39.70 -18.67
CA HIS A 3 20.14 -38.40 -19.23
C HIS A 3 18.97 -37.39 -19.32
N MET A 4 17.76 -37.87 -19.62
CA MET A 4 16.55 -37.03 -19.64
C MET A 4 16.27 -36.42 -18.26
N LEU A 5 16.36 -37.22 -17.19
CA LEU A 5 16.18 -36.72 -15.82
C LEU A 5 17.28 -35.71 -15.43
N LYS A 6 18.53 -35.96 -15.83
CA LYS A 6 19.69 -35.08 -15.55
C LYS A 6 19.57 -33.70 -16.20
N ILE A 7 18.77 -33.56 -17.26
CA ILE A 7 18.56 -32.28 -17.96
C ILE A 7 17.26 -31.63 -17.51
N PHE A 8 16.20 -32.42 -17.36
CA PHE A 8 14.88 -31.91 -17.01
C PHE A 8 14.85 -31.25 -15.62
N ILE A 9 15.49 -31.85 -14.61
CA ILE A 9 15.47 -31.35 -13.23
C ILE A 9 16.18 -29.97 -13.12
N PRO A 10 17.41 -29.78 -13.63
CA PRO A 10 18.05 -28.46 -13.62
C PRO A 10 17.31 -27.41 -14.43
N SER A 11 16.76 -27.80 -15.58
CA SER A 11 15.95 -26.92 -16.43
C SER A 11 14.68 -26.43 -15.70
N LEU A 12 13.98 -27.32 -15.01
CA LEU A 12 12.79 -26.97 -14.23
C LEU A 12 13.15 -26.07 -13.03
N LEU A 13 14.26 -26.35 -12.34
CA LEU A 13 14.77 -25.50 -11.25
C LEU A 13 15.16 -24.12 -11.74
N LEU A 14 15.71 -24.00 -12.95
CA LEU A 14 16.05 -22.71 -13.56
C LEU A 14 14.81 -21.88 -13.86
N VAL A 15 13.77 -22.49 -14.45
CA VAL A 15 12.48 -21.81 -14.69
C VAL A 15 11.86 -21.36 -13.38
N LEU A 16 11.83 -22.24 -12.38
CA LEU A 16 11.34 -21.90 -11.05
C LEU A 16 12.14 -20.74 -10.44
N ALA A 17 13.47 -20.75 -10.50
CA ALA A 17 14.30 -19.67 -9.98
C ALA A 17 14.11 -18.33 -10.69
N ILE A 18 13.75 -18.33 -11.99
CA ILE A 18 13.47 -17.12 -12.76
C ILE A 18 12.06 -16.59 -12.45
N VAL A 19 11.07 -17.47 -12.28
CA VAL A 19 9.66 -17.10 -12.10
C VAL A 19 9.30 -16.84 -10.64
N LEU A 20 9.87 -17.59 -9.69
CA LEU A 20 9.59 -17.44 -8.25
C LEU A 20 9.75 -16.00 -7.74
N PRO A 21 10.82 -15.27 -8.08
CA PRO A 21 10.98 -13.89 -7.61
C PRO A 21 9.84 -12.96 -8.03
N PHE A 22 9.19 -13.18 -9.17
CA PHE A 22 8.02 -12.40 -9.62
C PHE A 22 6.71 -12.85 -8.95
N LEU A 23 6.67 -14.08 -8.43
CA LEU A 23 5.56 -14.61 -7.62
C LEU A 23 5.69 -14.22 -6.14
N ILE A 24 6.92 -14.11 -5.63
CA ILE A 24 7.25 -13.90 -4.20
C ILE A 24 7.55 -12.43 -3.88
N ASP A 25 7.65 -11.56 -4.89
CA ASP A 25 7.91 -10.13 -4.69
C ASP A 25 6.97 -9.59 -3.60
N TYR A 26 7.56 -8.98 -2.56
CA TYR A 26 6.83 -8.45 -1.41
C TYR A 26 5.67 -7.60 -1.93
N GLU A 27 4.45 -8.14 -1.85
CA GLU A 27 3.29 -7.53 -2.50
C GLU A 27 2.96 -6.23 -1.76
N THR A 28 3.52 -5.14 -2.26
CA THR A 28 2.92 -3.83 -2.05
C THR A 28 1.60 -3.82 -2.80
N GLU A 29 0.55 -4.24 -2.09
CA GLU A 29 -0.80 -4.25 -2.60
C GLU A 29 -1.20 -2.82 -3.00
N LYS A 30 -2.13 -2.71 -3.97
CA LYS A 30 -2.78 -1.42 -4.23
C LYS A 30 -3.32 -0.85 -2.91
N PRO A 31 -3.24 0.47 -2.68
CA PRO A 31 -3.83 1.05 -1.47
C PRO A 31 -5.32 0.66 -1.42
N PRO A 32 -5.85 0.21 -0.28
CA PRO A 32 -7.25 -0.20 -0.16
C PRO A 32 -8.24 0.97 -0.11
N LEU A 33 -7.79 2.18 -0.51
CA LEU A 33 -8.53 3.43 -0.47
C LEU A 33 -8.89 3.88 -1.89
N PRO A 34 -10.04 4.54 -2.10
CA PRO A 34 -10.45 5.00 -3.44
C PRO A 34 -9.60 6.17 -3.98
N PHE A 35 -8.59 6.64 -3.24
CA PHE A 35 -7.71 7.74 -3.62
C PHE A 35 -6.24 7.37 -3.45
N MET A 36 -5.40 8.01 -4.27
CA MET A 36 -3.93 7.92 -4.19
C MET A 36 -3.31 9.18 -3.61
N ARG A 37 -3.98 10.33 -3.68
CA ARG A 37 -3.44 11.59 -3.20
C ARG A 37 -4.52 12.50 -2.62
N LEU A 38 -4.22 13.10 -1.48
CA LEU A 38 -5.02 14.14 -0.84
C LEU A 38 -4.16 15.39 -0.69
N VAL A 39 -4.66 16.53 -1.15
CA VAL A 39 -3.97 17.83 -1.00
C VAL A 39 -4.84 18.72 -0.13
N TYR A 40 -4.25 19.17 0.98
CA TYR A 40 -4.86 20.12 1.88
C TYR A 40 -4.09 21.43 1.85
N SER A 41 -4.79 22.54 1.95
CA SER A 41 -4.14 23.84 2.04
C SER A 41 -4.90 24.78 2.96
N ASP A 42 -4.15 25.65 3.62
CA ASP A 42 -4.64 26.91 4.19
C ASP A 42 -3.96 28.08 3.44
N ASN A 43 -4.05 29.29 3.99
CA ASN A 43 -3.48 30.49 3.35
C ASN A 43 -1.95 30.45 3.22
N ASN A 44 -1.25 29.67 4.05
CA ASN A 44 0.20 29.73 4.21
C ASN A 44 0.89 28.37 4.00
N THR A 45 0.13 27.27 3.98
CA THR A 45 0.65 25.91 4.03
C THR A 45 -0.09 25.01 3.06
N GLU A 46 0.65 24.19 2.32
CA GLU A 46 0.12 23.07 1.54
C GLU A 46 0.67 21.75 2.10
N LEU A 47 -0.23 20.83 2.43
CA LEU A 47 0.06 19.48 2.90
C LEU A 47 -0.38 18.47 1.86
N VAL A 48 0.55 17.64 1.41
CA VAL A 48 0.27 16.59 0.43
C VAL A 48 0.42 15.24 1.09
N PHE A 49 -0.59 14.39 0.96
CA PHE A 49 -0.57 13.00 1.43
C PHE A 49 -0.73 12.08 0.23
N THR A 50 0.25 11.21 0.01
CA THR A 50 0.26 10.24 -1.09
C THR A 50 0.20 8.82 -0.54
N MET A 51 -0.79 8.05 -0.98
CA MET A 51 -0.92 6.62 -0.68
C MET A 51 -0.04 5.84 -1.65
N LYS A 52 1.05 5.25 -1.16
CA LYS A 52 2.05 4.56 -2.00
C LYS A 52 1.74 3.08 -2.24
N GLY A 53 0.90 2.49 -1.41
CA GLY A 53 0.54 1.07 -1.46
C GLY A 53 -0.01 0.60 -0.12
N ALA A 54 -0.04 -0.70 0.08
CA ALA A 54 -0.33 -1.31 1.36
C ALA A 54 0.55 -2.54 1.61
N ILE A 55 0.73 -2.90 2.87
CA ILE A 55 1.38 -4.13 3.31
C ILE A 55 0.47 -4.88 4.28
N SER A 56 0.59 -6.20 4.31
CA SER A 56 -0.16 -7.07 5.22
C SER A 56 0.81 -7.71 6.21
N VAL A 57 0.62 -7.48 7.51
CA VAL A 57 1.47 -8.01 8.59
C VAL A 57 0.57 -8.61 9.66
N ASN A 58 0.78 -9.89 10.00
CA ASN A 58 0.00 -10.61 11.03
C ASN A 58 -1.53 -10.47 10.87
N GLY A 59 -2.02 -10.56 9.63
CA GLY A 59 -3.45 -10.45 9.31
C GLY A 59 -4.00 -9.02 9.31
N SER A 60 -3.20 -8.02 9.68
CA SER A 60 -3.58 -6.60 9.65
C SER A 60 -3.05 -5.93 8.40
N LYS A 61 -3.85 -5.03 7.80
CA LYS A 61 -3.50 -4.30 6.58
C LYS A 61 -3.11 -2.86 6.90
N TYR A 62 -1.96 -2.44 6.39
CA TYR A 62 -1.38 -1.12 6.62
C TYR A 62 -1.24 -0.37 5.30
N VAL A 63 -1.80 0.83 5.24
CA VAL A 63 -1.64 1.74 4.11
C VAL A 63 -0.33 2.51 4.26
N ILE A 64 0.53 2.49 3.24
CA ILE A 64 1.77 3.27 3.22
C ILE A 64 1.41 4.69 2.80
N VAL A 65 1.68 5.66 3.68
CA VAL A 65 1.39 7.07 3.46
C VAL A 65 2.69 7.85 3.45
N GLU A 66 2.87 8.69 2.44
CA GLU A 66 3.93 9.69 2.38
C GLU A 66 3.31 11.08 2.53
N LYS A 67 3.68 11.79 3.58
CA LYS A 67 3.32 13.19 3.81
C LYS A 67 4.45 14.07 3.30
N GLU A 68 4.13 15.06 2.48
CA GLU A 68 5.05 16.11 2.04
C GLU A 68 4.60 17.47 2.58
N PHE A 69 5.56 18.21 3.13
CA PHE A 69 5.39 19.58 3.64
C PHE A 69 6.75 20.28 3.61
N ASP A 70 6.83 21.52 3.12
CA ASP A 70 8.07 22.33 3.08
C ASP A 70 9.30 21.58 2.56
N ARG A 71 9.14 20.87 1.43
CA ARG A 71 10.17 20.03 0.78
C ARG A 71 10.71 18.87 1.63
N ARG A 72 10.08 18.58 2.77
CA ARG A 72 10.34 17.40 3.59
C ARG A 72 9.29 16.36 3.31
N SER A 73 9.70 15.10 3.17
CA SER A 73 8.80 13.95 3.08
C SER A 73 8.97 13.04 4.28
N ILE A 74 7.86 12.56 4.82
CA ILE A 74 7.84 11.59 5.92
C ILE A 74 6.93 10.44 5.50
N ARG A 75 7.48 9.23 5.55
CA ARG A 75 6.72 8.00 5.30
C ARG A 75 6.30 7.37 6.61
N TYR A 76 5.05 6.93 6.67
CA TYR A 76 4.47 6.20 7.79
C TYR A 76 3.42 5.21 7.30
N PHE A 77 2.98 4.33 8.20
CA PHE A 77 2.04 3.26 7.93
C PHE A 77 0.77 3.49 8.72
N VAL A 78 -0.39 3.32 8.10
CA VAL A 78 -1.68 3.49 8.77
C VAL A 78 -2.43 2.18 8.76
N GLU A 79 -2.71 1.63 9.93
CA GLU A 79 -3.56 0.44 10.05
C GLU A 79 -4.98 0.78 9.59
N GLN A 80 -5.48 0.04 8.59
CA GLN A 80 -6.72 0.39 7.90
C GLN A 80 -7.95 0.35 8.83
N GLY A 81 -8.02 -0.64 9.73
CA GLY A 81 -9.18 -0.84 10.60
C GLY A 81 -9.24 0.14 11.78
N THR A 82 -8.09 0.44 12.39
CA THR A 82 -8.03 1.24 13.63
C THR A 82 -7.63 2.70 13.41
N ARG A 83 -7.07 3.02 12.23
CA ARG A 83 -6.47 4.32 11.89
C ARG A 83 -5.19 4.65 12.68
N LYS A 84 -4.60 3.71 13.41
CA LYS A 84 -3.33 3.90 14.11
C LYS A 84 -2.18 4.16 13.13
N ILE A 85 -1.32 5.11 13.47
CA ILE A 85 -0.11 5.43 12.70
C ILE A 85 1.08 4.69 13.29
N TYR A 86 1.88 4.08 12.43
CA TYR A 86 3.09 3.34 12.76
C TYR A 86 4.28 3.89 11.99
N TYR A 87 5.45 3.83 12.60
CA TYR A 87 6.73 4.12 11.97
C TYR A 87 7.57 2.87 11.90
N LEU A 88 8.44 2.80 10.89
CA LEU A 88 9.46 1.76 10.81
C LEU A 88 10.54 2.05 11.85
N ILE A 89 10.75 1.09 12.76
CA ILE A 89 11.79 1.12 13.77
C ILE A 89 12.77 -0.01 13.48
N MET A 90 14.06 0.30 13.60
CA MET A 90 15.13 -0.69 13.53
C MET A 90 15.55 -1.06 14.95
N ASP A 91 15.47 -2.34 15.29
CA ASP A 91 16.04 -2.87 16.54
C ASP A 91 16.77 -4.18 16.24
N ASN A 92 18.02 -4.29 16.68
CA ASN A 92 18.89 -5.46 16.45
C ASN A 92 18.90 -6.01 15.00
N ASN A 93 18.99 -5.11 14.00
CA ASN A 93 18.93 -5.43 12.56
C ASN A 93 17.60 -6.00 12.05
N GLU A 94 16.56 -6.00 12.87
CA GLU A 94 15.21 -6.36 12.48
C GLU A 94 14.33 -5.11 12.35
N GLN A 95 13.32 -5.22 11.49
CA GLN A 95 12.39 -4.13 11.18
C GLN A 95 11.05 -4.36 11.88
N TYR A 96 10.62 -3.35 12.63
CA TYR A 96 9.38 -3.37 13.38
C TYR A 96 8.49 -2.20 13.02
N LEU A 97 7.17 -2.41 13.05
CA LEU A 97 6.19 -1.32 13.01
C LEU A 97 5.88 -0.89 14.45
N GLY A 98 6.46 0.22 14.87
CA GLY A 98 6.19 0.81 16.18
C GLY A 98 4.97 1.72 16.13
N PHE A 99 3.99 1.49 17.01
CA PHE A 99 2.84 2.37 17.14
C PHE A 99 3.30 3.73 17.69
N SER A 100 2.95 4.79 16.97
CA SER A 100 3.36 6.16 17.29
C SER A 100 2.60 6.80 18.46
N GLY A 101 1.54 6.16 18.95
CA GLY A 101 0.59 6.77 19.88
C GLY A 101 -0.45 7.66 19.21
N ILE A 102 -0.37 7.88 17.89
CA ILE A 102 -1.28 8.78 17.17
C ILE A 102 -2.14 8.08 16.12
N TYR A 103 -3.32 8.65 15.87
CA TYR A 103 -4.31 8.16 14.91
C TYR A 103 -4.47 9.12 13.74
N THR A 104 -4.61 8.58 12.53
CA THR A 104 -4.88 9.43 11.36
C THR A 104 -6.26 10.08 11.46
N ILE A 105 -6.32 11.33 11.01
CA ILE A 105 -7.56 12.09 10.84
C ILE A 105 -8.00 12.16 9.38
N LEU A 106 -7.22 11.62 8.45
CA LEU A 106 -7.39 11.84 7.01
C LEU A 106 -8.63 11.14 6.44
N TRP A 107 -8.97 9.95 6.96
CA TRP A 107 -10.14 9.20 6.51
C TRP A 107 -10.69 8.26 7.59
N PHE A 108 -11.93 7.82 7.35
CA PHE A 108 -12.63 6.75 8.06
C PHE A 108 -13.21 5.77 7.03
N THR A 109 -13.08 4.47 7.28
CA THR A 109 -13.69 3.44 6.43
C THR A 109 -15.21 3.37 6.61
N GLU A 110 -15.68 3.68 7.81
CA GLU A 110 -17.10 3.71 8.17
C GLU A 110 -17.39 4.97 9.00
N PRO A 111 -18.60 5.55 8.90
CA PRO A 111 -18.94 6.69 9.71
C PRO A 111 -19.15 6.24 11.17
N PRO A 112 -18.57 6.92 12.16
CA PRO A 112 -18.88 6.65 13.56
C PRO A 112 -20.33 7.08 13.88
N LYS A 113 -20.88 6.63 15.02
CA LYS A 113 -22.23 7.02 15.43
C LYS A 113 -22.21 8.39 16.09
N ILE A 114 -23.37 9.06 16.08
CA ILE A 114 -23.52 10.33 16.78
C ILE A 114 -23.25 10.14 18.27
N ASN A 115 -22.55 11.10 18.89
CA ASN A 115 -22.05 11.09 20.27
C ASN A 115 -20.94 10.06 20.57
N ASP A 116 -20.44 9.31 19.58
CA ASP A 116 -19.26 8.48 19.80
C ASP A 116 -18.03 9.36 20.09
N THR A 117 -17.15 8.86 20.97
CA THR A 117 -15.82 9.40 21.18
C THR A 117 -14.83 8.60 20.33
N VAL A 118 -14.11 9.27 19.45
CA VAL A 118 -13.19 8.64 18.49
C VAL A 118 -11.77 9.17 18.67
N PRO A 119 -10.74 8.31 18.59
CA PRO A 119 -9.36 8.76 18.66
C PRO A 119 -8.97 9.53 17.39
N LEU A 120 -8.28 10.66 17.57
CA LEU A 120 -7.84 11.61 16.54
C LEU A 120 -6.48 12.17 16.94
N LEU A 121 -5.45 11.99 16.11
CA LEU A 121 -4.08 12.37 16.47
C LEU A 121 -3.68 11.71 17.79
N ASP A 122 -3.14 12.46 18.74
CA ASP A 122 -2.78 12.09 20.12
C ASP A 122 -3.94 12.27 21.13
N HIS A 123 -5.13 12.64 20.67
CA HIS A 123 -6.30 12.94 21.51
C HIS A 123 -7.55 12.19 21.03
N TYR A 124 -8.71 12.67 21.48
CA TYR A 124 -10.04 12.19 21.12
C TYR A 124 -10.91 13.35 20.64
N GLY A 125 -11.96 13.03 19.88
CA GLY A 125 -13.02 13.97 19.56
C GLY A 125 -14.39 13.31 19.63
N MET A 126 -15.42 14.13 19.74
CA MET A 126 -16.81 13.70 19.84
C MET A 126 -17.53 13.91 18.52
N VAL A 127 -18.24 12.89 18.04
CA VAL A 127 -19.04 12.97 16.82
C VAL A 127 -20.29 13.80 17.09
N ILE A 128 -20.38 14.97 16.47
CA ILE A 128 -21.47 15.94 16.73
C ILE A 128 -22.59 15.88 15.67
N LYS A 129 -22.33 15.28 14.51
CA LYS A 129 -23.31 15.16 13.42
C LYS A 129 -22.94 14.01 12.50
N VAL A 130 -23.93 13.22 12.08
CA VAL A 130 -23.77 12.13 11.11
C VAL A 130 -24.91 12.20 10.09
N THR A 131 -24.58 11.99 8.83
CA THR A 131 -25.49 11.88 7.69
C THR A 131 -24.99 10.77 6.76
N GLU A 132 -25.77 10.36 5.78
CA GLU A 132 -25.36 9.31 4.82
C GLU A 132 -24.10 9.65 3.99
N SER A 133 -23.80 10.94 3.83
CA SER A 133 -22.74 11.43 2.95
C SER A 133 -21.65 12.24 3.69
N SER A 134 -21.83 12.50 4.98
CA SER A 134 -20.90 13.32 5.76
C SER A 134 -21.06 13.13 7.26
N PHE A 135 -20.02 13.43 8.01
CA PHE A 135 -20.10 13.57 9.46
C PHE A 135 -19.16 14.67 9.95
N LYS A 136 -19.37 15.10 11.19
CA LYS A 136 -18.51 16.08 11.87
C LYS A 136 -18.06 15.55 13.22
N ILE A 137 -16.81 15.83 13.54
CA ILE A 137 -16.23 15.59 14.86
C ILE A 137 -15.77 16.92 15.43
N ARG A 138 -15.99 17.14 16.73
CA ARG A 138 -15.34 18.22 17.47
C ARG A 138 -14.18 17.62 18.25
N ASP A 139 -12.98 18.11 18.03
CA ASP A 139 -11.80 17.65 18.75
C ASP A 139 -11.78 18.14 20.21
N TYR A 140 -10.75 17.71 20.94
CA TYR A 140 -10.51 18.12 22.33
C TYR A 140 -10.38 19.65 22.51
N TYR A 141 -9.91 20.37 21.49
CA TYR A 141 -9.72 21.83 21.51
C TYR A 141 -10.97 22.61 21.04
N GLY A 142 -12.06 21.91 20.71
CA GLY A 142 -13.29 22.53 20.22
C GLY A 142 -13.30 22.83 18.72
N ILE A 143 -12.26 22.43 17.98
CA ILE A 143 -12.14 22.62 16.53
C ILE A 143 -12.97 21.56 15.81
N GLU A 144 -13.74 21.97 14.81
CA GLU A 144 -14.53 21.05 13.99
C GLU A 144 -13.71 20.43 12.86
N LEU A 145 -13.76 19.11 12.77
CA LEU A 145 -13.33 18.31 11.65
C LEU A 145 -14.57 17.89 10.85
N SER A 146 -14.59 18.22 9.56
CA SER A 146 -15.69 17.86 8.66
C SER A 146 -15.25 16.80 7.68
N TYR A 147 -16.04 15.73 7.53
CA TYR A 147 -15.76 14.60 6.66
C TYR A 147 -16.82 14.45 5.58
N LYS A 148 -16.42 14.09 4.36
CA LYS A 148 -17.32 13.82 3.23
C LYS A 148 -17.06 12.43 2.64
N LYS A 149 -18.12 11.76 2.21
CA LYS A 149 -18.05 10.45 1.58
C LYS A 149 -17.40 10.55 0.20
N VAL A 150 -16.39 9.73 -0.05
CA VAL A 150 -15.66 9.59 -1.32
C VAL A 150 -15.55 8.09 -1.61
N GLY A 151 -16.35 7.60 -2.55
CA GLY A 151 -16.49 6.15 -2.76
C GLY A 151 -17.08 5.47 -1.52
N ASN A 152 -16.36 4.50 -0.97
CA ASN A 152 -16.75 3.72 0.22
C ASN A 152 -16.13 4.23 1.53
N VAL A 153 -15.41 5.36 1.53
CA VAL A 153 -14.78 5.91 2.73
C VAL A 153 -15.20 7.36 2.94
N TYR A 154 -14.95 7.90 4.14
CA TYR A 154 -15.17 9.29 4.49
C TYR A 154 -13.83 10.00 4.62
N VAL A 155 -13.60 11.04 3.84
CA VAL A 155 -12.35 11.78 3.77
C VAL A 155 -12.51 13.11 4.49
N LEU A 156 -11.49 13.52 5.23
CA LEU A 156 -11.43 14.84 5.85
C LEU A 156 -11.54 15.91 4.76
N SER A 157 -12.58 16.72 4.84
CA SER A 157 -12.78 17.87 3.95
C SER A 157 -12.24 19.16 4.54
N GLN A 158 -12.22 19.27 5.88
CA GLN A 158 -11.78 20.47 6.58
C GLN A 158 -11.40 20.15 8.03
N TYR A 159 -10.33 20.78 8.52
CA TYR A 159 -9.94 20.83 9.94
C TYR A 159 -9.47 22.24 10.28
N GLY A 160 -10.27 23.01 11.04
CA GLY A 160 -10.00 24.43 11.25
C GLY A 160 -9.96 25.20 9.93
N GLU A 161 -8.86 25.90 9.65
CA GLU A 161 -8.63 26.63 8.40
C GLU A 161 -8.13 25.74 7.26
N LEU A 162 -7.57 24.57 7.57
CA LEU A 162 -7.03 23.63 6.60
C LEU A 162 -8.17 22.96 5.83
N LYS A 163 -8.21 23.15 4.51
CA LYS A 163 -9.27 22.62 3.64
C LYS A 163 -8.72 21.66 2.60
N LEU A 164 -9.51 20.65 2.27
CA LEU A 164 -9.19 19.73 1.18
C LEU A 164 -9.32 20.47 -0.15
N LYS A 165 -8.19 20.67 -0.82
CA LYS A 165 -8.08 21.39 -2.10
C LYS A 165 -8.31 20.45 -3.29
N SER A 166 -7.76 19.23 -3.24
CA SER A 166 -7.94 18.25 -4.31
C SER A 166 -7.77 16.81 -3.84
N ILE A 167 -8.40 15.89 -4.59
CA ILE A 167 -8.30 14.45 -4.42
C ILE A 167 -7.90 13.84 -5.76
N VAL A 168 -6.87 13.00 -5.77
CA VAL A 168 -6.56 12.15 -6.93
C VAL A 168 -7.09 10.75 -6.64
N LEU A 169 -8.13 10.34 -7.36
CA LEU A 169 -8.74 9.03 -7.22
C LEU A 169 -7.84 7.92 -7.79
N GLN A 170 -7.96 6.71 -7.26
CA GLN A 170 -7.36 5.54 -7.90
C GLN A 170 -8.03 5.29 -9.25
N LYS A 171 -7.22 5.15 -10.30
CA LYS A 171 -7.71 4.57 -11.56
C LYS A 171 -8.02 3.09 -11.31
N LYS A 172 -9.27 2.68 -11.55
CA LYS A 172 -9.62 1.26 -11.64
C LYS A 172 -8.78 0.63 -12.77
N ASP A 173 -8.00 -0.39 -12.39
CA ASP A 173 -7.32 -1.38 -13.23
C ASP A 173 -6.47 -0.95 -14.43
N LEU A 174 -5.27 -0.40 -14.15
CA LEU A 174 -4.12 -0.48 -15.07
C LEU A 174 -2.96 -1.35 -14.56
N PHE A 175 -2.89 -1.66 -13.25
CA PHE A 175 -1.78 -2.42 -12.66
C PHE A 175 -1.90 -3.94 -12.80
N GLN A 176 -3.12 -4.50 -12.91
CA GLN A 176 -3.27 -5.94 -13.20
C GLN A 176 -2.75 -6.28 -14.60
N ASN A 177 -2.94 -5.38 -15.57
CA ASN A 177 -2.41 -5.55 -16.92
C ASN A 177 -0.88 -5.54 -16.95
N LYS A 178 -0.20 -4.65 -16.21
CA LYS A 178 1.28 -4.64 -16.19
C LYS A 178 1.91 -5.91 -15.62
N ARG A 179 1.31 -6.53 -14.58
CA ARG A 179 1.85 -7.78 -14.02
C ARG A 179 1.60 -8.96 -14.96
N LEU A 180 0.43 -9.01 -15.60
CA LEU A 180 0.13 -9.98 -16.67
C LEU A 180 1.07 -9.77 -17.87
N GLU A 181 1.25 -8.54 -18.35
CA GLU A 181 2.17 -8.18 -19.43
C GLU A 181 3.61 -8.61 -19.09
N ASN A 182 4.11 -8.30 -17.90
CA ASN A 182 5.43 -8.73 -17.46
C ASN A 182 5.55 -10.26 -17.44
N LEU A 183 4.54 -10.98 -16.93
CA LEU A 183 4.48 -12.45 -17.01
C LEU A 183 4.50 -12.93 -18.47
N PHE A 184 3.74 -12.28 -19.37
CA PHE A 184 3.73 -12.60 -20.80
C PHE A 184 5.08 -12.40 -21.49
N PHE A 185 5.95 -11.49 -21.02
CA PHE A 185 7.30 -11.31 -21.55
C PHE A 185 8.34 -12.24 -20.90
N ILE A 186 8.23 -12.50 -19.59
CA ILE A 186 9.20 -13.29 -18.84
C ILE A 186 9.05 -14.79 -19.10
N LEU A 187 7.82 -15.28 -19.27
CA LEU A 187 7.55 -16.71 -19.53
C LEU A 187 8.21 -17.22 -20.83
N PRO A 188 8.03 -16.58 -22.00
CA PRO A 188 8.67 -17.03 -23.22
C PRO A 188 10.21 -16.89 -23.18
N LEU A 189 10.73 -15.84 -22.54
CA LEU A 189 12.17 -15.66 -22.37
C LEU A 189 12.79 -16.75 -21.49
N SER A 190 12.16 -17.06 -20.36
CA SER A 190 12.60 -18.13 -19.46
C SER A 190 12.53 -19.50 -20.13
N ILE A 191 11.48 -19.79 -20.92
CA ILE A 191 11.40 -21.00 -21.75
C ILE A 191 12.55 -21.07 -22.76
N LEU A 192 12.85 -19.98 -23.46
CA LEU A 192 13.94 -19.92 -24.45
C LEU A 192 15.32 -20.18 -23.81
N ILE A 193 15.61 -19.53 -22.68
CA ILE A 193 16.85 -19.77 -21.91
C ILE A 193 16.95 -21.24 -21.49
N THR A 194 15.82 -21.83 -21.09
CA THR A 194 15.79 -23.22 -20.61
C THR A 194 16.02 -24.21 -21.75
N ILE A 195 15.40 -23.99 -22.92
CA ILE A 195 15.57 -24.81 -24.12
C ILE A 195 17.03 -24.73 -24.61
N THR A 196 17.57 -23.51 -24.74
CA THR A 196 18.96 -23.31 -25.19
C THR A 196 19.96 -23.95 -24.23
N SER A 197 19.76 -23.79 -22.92
CA SER A 197 20.61 -24.43 -21.90
C SER A 197 20.53 -25.96 -21.95
N ALA A 198 19.33 -26.53 -22.15
CA ALA A 198 19.13 -27.97 -22.29
C ALA A 198 19.83 -28.53 -23.53
N ILE A 199 19.75 -27.83 -24.66
CA ILE A 199 20.45 -28.21 -25.91
C ILE A 199 21.97 -28.21 -25.71
N LEU A 200 22.50 -27.18 -25.02
CA LEU A 200 23.93 -27.04 -24.75
C LEU A 200 24.44 -28.16 -23.84
N LEU A 201 23.68 -28.49 -22.79
CA LEU A 201 23.97 -29.62 -21.89
C LEU A 201 23.91 -30.96 -22.62
N LEU A 202 22.94 -31.17 -23.52
CA LEU A 202 22.86 -32.35 -24.39
C LEU A 202 24.12 -32.49 -25.25
N ARG A 203 24.57 -31.40 -25.87
CA ARG A 203 25.79 -31.39 -26.70
C ARG A 203 27.04 -31.77 -25.89
N VAL A 204 27.20 -31.19 -24.70
CA VAL A 204 28.35 -31.48 -23.82
C VAL A 204 28.31 -32.93 -23.31
N LEU A 205 27.13 -33.45 -22.96
CA LEU A 205 26.98 -34.82 -22.52
C LEU A 205 27.24 -35.83 -23.64
N HIS A 206 26.89 -35.50 -24.88
CA HIS A 206 27.14 -36.36 -26.04
C HIS A 206 28.61 -36.37 -26.48
N LEU A 207 29.35 -35.27 -26.27
CA LEU A 207 30.79 -35.19 -26.52
C LEU A 207 31.65 -35.92 -25.45
N ARG A 208 31.05 -36.33 -24.33
CA ARG A 208 31.74 -37.02 -23.22
C ARG A 208 31.40 -38.52 -23.11
N THR A 209 30.57 -39.04 -24.00
CA THR A 209 30.27 -40.48 -24.18
C THR A 209 30.97 -40.98 -25.42
#